data_AF-A0A917Z5T9-F1
#
_entry.id   AF-A0A917Z5T9-F1
#
_cell.length_a   1.000
_cell.length_b   1.000
_cell.length_c   1.000
_cell.angle_alpha   90.00
_cell.angle_beta   90.00
_cell.angle_gamma   90.00
#
_symmetry.space_group_name_H-M   'P 1'
#
loop_
_entity.id
_entity.type
_entity.pdbx_description
1 polymer ?
#
loop_
_entity_poly.entity_id
_entity_poly.type
_entity_poly.pdbx_seq_one_letter_code
_entity_poly.pdbx_strand_id
1 'polypeptide(L)'
;MVQGRNVHDDSPGAPEGDVYEWYQRGVKLLREGSPAAAAALLERAATAEPDSRSIREALARAQFNSRQYSDAAASFRQIVDANPAEDYAYFGLGLALWRTGDVEGAQEPLAIAVAMRPDERHYVSALKSVRATLRARREM
;
A
#
# COMPACT_ATOMS: atom_id res chain seq x y z
N MET A 1 -29.02 -6.24 28.50
CA MET A 1 -27.73 -5.83 29.08
C MET A 1 -26.82 -7.05 29.12
N VAL A 2 -25.49 -6.85 29.10
CA VAL A 2 -24.36 -7.80 28.91
C VAL A 2 -23.83 -7.76 27.47
N GLN A 3 -23.12 -6.69 27.11
CA GLN A 3 -21.68 -6.39 27.30
C GLN A 3 -20.83 -6.90 26.13
N GLY A 4 -20.41 -5.92 25.32
CA GLY A 4 -19.45 -6.08 24.23
C GLY A 4 -18.12 -6.60 24.77
N ARG A 5 -17.61 -7.62 24.09
CA ARG A 5 -16.32 -8.20 24.40
C ARG A 5 -15.26 -7.32 23.75
N ASN A 6 -14.84 -6.30 24.51
CA ASN A 6 -13.65 -5.52 24.23
C ASN A 6 -12.45 -6.42 24.61
N VAL A 7 -11.84 -7.07 23.62
CA VAL A 7 -10.65 -7.90 23.81
C VAL A 7 -9.43 -6.99 23.83
N HIS A 8 -9.24 -6.28 24.94
CA HIS A 8 -7.95 -5.66 25.26
C HIS A 8 -7.01 -6.79 25.68
N ASP A 9 -6.15 -7.22 24.76
CA ASP A 9 -5.00 -8.08 25.06
C ASP A 9 -3.93 -7.22 25.75
N ASP A 10 -3.95 -7.24 27.08
CA ASP A 10 -2.96 -6.59 27.94
C ASP A 10 -1.68 -7.43 28.01
N SER A 11 -0.85 -7.31 26.97
CA SER A 11 0.53 -7.81 26.97
C SER A 11 1.50 -6.69 27.43
N PRO A 12 2.26 -6.87 28.54
CA PRO A 12 3.05 -5.80 29.14
C PRO A 12 4.31 -5.54 28.31
N GLY A 13 4.30 -4.43 27.55
CA GLY A 13 5.45 -3.97 26.77
C GLY A 13 5.11 -3.33 25.44
N ALA A 14 3.85 -3.40 24.98
CA ALA A 14 3.40 -2.68 23.80
C ALA A 14 3.13 -1.20 24.15
N PRO A 15 3.61 -0.23 23.35
CA PRO A 15 3.25 1.18 23.54
C PRO A 15 1.73 1.36 23.40
N GLU A 16 1.12 1.93 24.44
CA GLU A 16 -0.33 2.07 24.67
C GLU A 16 -1.13 2.47 23.41
N GLY A 17 -2.21 1.71 23.14
CA GLY A 17 -3.25 2.00 22.15
C GLY A 17 -3.89 0.74 21.54
N ASP A 18 -5.20 0.77 21.25
CA ASP A 18 -5.92 -0.31 20.55
C ASP A 18 -5.68 -0.21 19.03
N VAL A 19 -5.92 -1.28 18.26
CA VAL A 19 -5.72 -1.36 16.80
C VAL A 19 -6.37 -0.18 16.08
N TYR A 20 -7.58 0.17 16.51
CA TYR A 20 -8.32 1.31 15.99
C TYR A 20 -7.55 2.63 16.20
N GLU A 21 -6.91 2.82 17.34
CA GLU A 21 -6.14 4.02 17.65
C GLU A 21 -4.87 4.11 16.80
N TRP A 22 -4.11 3.03 16.67
CA TRP A 22 -2.94 2.99 15.80
C TRP A 22 -3.30 3.30 14.35
N TYR A 23 -4.40 2.73 13.86
CA TYR A 23 -4.92 3.02 12.54
C TYR A 23 -5.29 4.51 12.38
N GLN A 24 -6.09 5.08 13.28
CA GLN A 24 -6.51 6.48 13.22
C GLN A 24 -5.32 7.45 13.27
N ARG A 25 -4.37 7.21 14.18
CA ARG A 25 -3.14 8.01 14.28
C ARG A 25 -2.27 7.87 13.03
N GLY A 26 -2.10 6.65 12.50
CA GLY A 26 -1.37 6.40 11.26
C GLY A 26 -1.97 7.14 10.06
N VAL A 27 -3.30 7.09 9.89
CA VAL A 27 -4.00 7.84 8.83
C VAL A 27 -3.91 9.35 9.03
N LYS A 28 -3.91 9.85 10.29
CA LYS A 28 -3.65 11.26 10.59
C LYS A 28 -2.23 11.67 10.18
N LEU A 29 -1.21 10.90 10.55
CA LEU A 29 0.18 11.17 10.19
C LEU A 29 0.41 11.16 8.68
N LEU A 30 -0.29 10.30 7.93
CA LEU A 30 -0.26 10.34 6.45
C LEU A 30 -0.76 11.68 5.91
N ARG A 31 -1.86 12.21 6.46
CA ARG A 31 -2.42 13.52 6.06
C ARG A 31 -1.50 14.67 6.46
N GLU A 32 -0.79 14.54 7.57
CA GLU A 32 0.15 15.53 8.09
C GLU A 32 1.54 15.46 7.41
N GLY A 33 1.72 14.60 6.41
CA GLY A 33 2.99 14.50 5.67
C GLY A 33 4.11 13.78 6.44
N SER A 34 3.75 12.95 7.43
CA SER A 34 4.68 12.14 8.23
C SER A 34 4.57 10.64 7.91
N PRO A 35 4.87 10.20 6.66
CA PRO A 35 4.57 8.84 6.20
C PRO A 35 5.41 7.76 6.88
N ALA A 36 6.64 8.04 7.30
CA ALA A 36 7.47 7.07 8.00
C ALA A 36 6.91 6.74 9.40
N ALA A 37 6.48 7.76 10.15
CA ALA A 37 5.82 7.57 11.44
C ALA A 37 4.45 6.88 11.27
N ALA A 38 3.73 7.20 10.19
CA ALA A 38 2.49 6.52 9.85
C ALA A 38 2.71 5.02 9.59
N ALA A 39 3.73 4.66 8.80
CA ALA A 39 4.04 3.27 8.49
C ALA A 39 4.29 2.47 9.76
N ALA A 40 5.12 2.97 10.68
CA ALA A 40 5.43 2.29 11.94
C ALA A 40 4.17 2.00 12.81
N LEU A 41 3.21 2.92 12.86
CA LEU A 41 1.94 2.68 13.57
C LEU A 41 1.03 1.71 12.82
N LEU A 42 0.95 1.84 11.49
CA LEU A 42 0.11 1.00 10.65
C LEU A 42 0.63 -0.44 10.55
N GLU A 43 1.93 -0.67 10.68
CA GLU A 43 2.53 -2.01 10.78
C GLU A 43 2.06 -2.73 12.05
N ARG A 44 1.96 -2.02 13.18
CA ARG A 44 1.41 -2.58 14.42
C ARG A 44 -0.07 -2.93 14.26
N ALA A 45 -0.85 -2.02 13.67
CA ALA A 45 -2.25 -2.25 13.37
C ALA A 45 -2.44 -3.45 12.43
N ALA A 46 -1.61 -3.57 11.38
CA ALA A 46 -1.67 -4.67 10.42
C ALA A 46 -1.24 -6.01 11.04
N THR A 47 -0.34 -5.99 12.03
CA THR A 47 0.07 -7.20 12.76
C THR A 47 -1.06 -7.71 13.65
N ALA A 48 -1.81 -6.81 14.28
CA ALA A 48 -2.94 -7.17 15.14
C ALA A 48 -4.20 -7.58 14.35
N GLU A 49 -4.48 -6.92 13.23
CA GLU A 49 -5.59 -7.24 12.32
C GLU A 49 -5.09 -7.46 10.88
N PRO A 50 -4.52 -8.64 10.58
CA PRO A 50 -3.94 -8.93 9.27
C PRO A 50 -4.98 -8.90 8.15
N ASP A 51 -6.23 -9.25 8.41
CA ASP A 51 -7.30 -9.33 7.41
C ASP A 51 -7.95 -7.97 7.11
N SER A 52 -7.59 -6.93 7.86
CA SER A 52 -8.18 -5.60 7.69
C SER A 52 -7.63 -4.90 6.44
N ARG A 53 -8.45 -4.92 5.37
CA ARG A 53 -8.13 -4.28 4.10
C ARG A 53 -7.76 -2.80 4.25
N SER A 54 -8.52 -2.05 5.05
CA SER A 54 -8.29 -0.61 5.24
C SER A 54 -6.96 -0.32 5.92
N ILE A 55 -6.56 -1.15 6.89
CA ILE A 55 -5.25 -1.03 7.56
C ILE A 55 -4.14 -1.36 6.56
N ARG A 56 -4.28 -2.44 5.78
CA ARG A 56 -3.28 -2.85 4.78
C ARG A 56 -3.10 -1.80 3.69
N GLU A 57 -4.18 -1.18 3.21
CA GLU A 57 -4.12 -0.10 2.22
C GLU A 57 -3.44 1.16 2.78
N ALA A 58 -3.80 1.57 4.00
CA ALA A 58 -3.15 2.70 4.66
C ALA A 58 -1.65 2.44 4.84
N LEU A 59 -1.27 1.22 5.24
CA LEU A 59 0.12 0.81 5.39
C LEU A 59 0.87 0.88 4.06
N ALA A 60 0.32 0.29 2.99
CA ALA A 60 0.93 0.32 1.66
C ALA A 60 1.18 1.76 1.18
N ARG A 61 0.19 2.65 1.40
CA ARG A 61 0.32 4.07 1.06
C ARG A 61 1.39 4.77 1.91
N ALA A 62 1.46 4.47 3.21
CA ALA A 62 2.49 5.02 4.09
C ALA A 62 3.89 4.57 3.68
N GLN A 63 4.07 3.27 3.41
CA GLN A 63 5.33 2.70 2.93
C GLN A 63 5.76 3.34 1.60
N PHE A 64 4.84 3.50 0.65
CA PHE A 64 5.15 4.14 -0.62
C PHE A 64 5.61 5.60 -0.42
N ASN A 65 4.86 6.36 0.39
CA ASN A 65 5.15 7.77 0.64
C ASN A 65 6.44 7.97 1.47
N SER A 66 6.82 7.00 2.30
CA SER A 66 8.09 6.98 3.03
C SER A 66 9.26 6.40 2.22
N ARG A 67 9.04 6.10 0.93
CA ARG A 67 10.03 5.52 0.00
C ARG A 67 10.47 4.09 0.33
N GLN A 68 9.71 3.39 1.16
CA GLN A 68 9.87 1.97 1.45
C GLN A 68 9.21 1.15 0.33
N TYR A 69 9.73 1.28 -0.90
CA TYR A 69 9.03 0.78 -2.09
C TYR A 69 8.95 -0.75 -2.14
N SER A 70 9.95 -1.47 -1.63
CA SER A 70 9.92 -2.93 -1.57
C SER A 70 8.78 -3.43 -0.67
N ASP A 71 8.62 -2.82 0.51
CA ASP A 71 7.56 -3.17 1.44
C ASP A 71 6.19 -2.74 0.89
N ALA A 72 6.11 -1.56 0.27
CA ALA A 72 4.90 -1.12 -0.41
C ALA A 72 4.48 -2.10 -1.51
N ALA A 73 5.43 -2.59 -2.32
CA ALA A 73 5.14 -3.58 -3.37
C ALA A 73 4.62 -4.90 -2.78
N ALA A 74 5.15 -5.35 -1.63
CA ALA A 74 4.63 -6.52 -0.92
C ALA A 74 3.20 -6.28 -0.42
N SER A 75 2.95 -5.14 0.24
CA SER A 75 1.63 -4.77 0.76
C SER A 75 0.59 -4.61 -0.35
N PHE A 76 0.91 -3.94 -1.45
CA PHE A 76 -0.01 -3.80 -2.59
C PHE A 76 -0.30 -5.15 -3.26
N ARG A 77 0.69 -6.04 -3.35
CA ARG A 77 0.49 -7.39 -3.89
C ARG A 77 -0.50 -8.20 -3.06
N GLN A 78 -0.35 -8.14 -1.75
CA GLN A 78 -1.33 -8.75 -0.84
C GLN A 78 -2.75 -8.17 -0.98
N ILE A 79 -2.89 -6.90 -1.38
CA ILE A 79 -4.22 -6.29 -1.63
C ILE A 79 -4.81 -6.81 -2.93
N VAL A 80 -4.03 -6.87 -4.03
CA VAL A 80 -4.54 -7.38 -5.32
C VAL A 80 -4.84 -8.88 -5.29
N ASP A 81 -4.06 -9.66 -4.53
CA ASP A 81 -4.30 -11.09 -4.35
C ASP A 81 -5.62 -11.35 -3.59
N ALA A 82 -5.93 -10.50 -2.59
CA ALA A 82 -7.15 -10.60 -1.80
C ALA A 82 -8.37 -9.98 -2.51
N ASN A 83 -8.17 -8.89 -3.26
CA ASN A 83 -9.20 -8.21 -4.02
C ASN A 83 -8.69 -7.78 -5.40
N PRO A 84 -8.86 -8.64 -6.43
CA PRO A 84 -8.47 -8.34 -7.80
C PRO A 84 -9.29 -7.22 -8.46
N ALA A 85 -10.32 -6.68 -7.79
CA ALA A 85 -11.15 -5.60 -8.32
C ALA A 85 -10.69 -4.21 -7.88
N GLU A 86 -9.51 -4.08 -7.26
CA GLU A 86 -8.99 -2.78 -6.78
C GLU A 86 -7.96 -2.14 -7.72
N ASP A 87 -8.39 -1.21 -8.56
CA ASP A 87 -7.51 -0.55 -9.54
C ASP A 87 -6.36 0.23 -8.90
N TYR A 88 -6.62 0.93 -7.79
CA TYR A 88 -5.60 1.66 -7.04
C TYR A 88 -4.47 0.76 -6.52
N ALA A 89 -4.77 -0.46 -6.11
CA ALA A 89 -3.77 -1.40 -5.61
C ALA A 89 -2.84 -1.88 -6.73
N TYR A 90 -3.38 -2.16 -7.92
CA TYR A 90 -2.58 -2.45 -9.10
C TYR A 90 -1.68 -1.28 -9.51
N PHE A 91 -2.21 -0.05 -9.45
CA PHE A 91 -1.42 1.15 -9.70
C PHE A 91 -0.29 1.31 -8.68
N GLY A 92 -0.59 1.16 -7.40
CA GLY A 92 0.38 1.23 -6.30
C GLY A 92 1.47 0.18 -6.43
N LEU A 93 1.11 -1.08 -6.75
CA LEU A 93 2.05 -2.17 -7.01
C LEU A 93 2.99 -1.82 -8.17
N GLY A 94 2.43 -1.39 -9.30
CA GLY A 94 3.19 -1.03 -10.49
C GLY A 94 4.17 0.11 -10.25
N LEU A 95 3.73 1.18 -9.56
CA LEU A 95 4.63 2.27 -9.17
C LEU A 95 5.71 1.80 -8.21
N ALA A 96 5.38 0.98 -7.21
CA ALA A 96 6.35 0.49 -6.24
C ALA A 96 7.45 -0.35 -6.92
N LEU A 97 7.07 -1.27 -7.81
CA LEU A 97 8.00 -2.08 -8.62
C LEU A 97 8.86 -1.20 -9.53
N TRP A 98 8.28 -0.18 -10.16
CA TRP A 98 9.06 0.74 -10.98
C TRP A 98 10.13 1.48 -10.16
N ARG A 99 9.79 1.87 -8.91
CA ARG A 99 10.68 2.60 -8.00
C ARG A 99 11.75 1.73 -7.36
N THR A 100 11.55 0.41 -7.26
CA THR A 100 12.60 -0.56 -6.88
C THR A 100 13.51 -0.93 -8.05
N GLY A 101 13.19 -0.47 -9.27
CA GLY A 101 13.97 -0.75 -10.48
C GLY A 101 13.50 -2.00 -11.25
N ASP A 102 12.50 -2.71 -10.73
CA ASP A 102 11.82 -3.80 -11.43
C ASP A 102 10.83 -3.24 -12.47
N VAL A 103 11.39 -2.66 -13.52
CA VAL A 103 10.62 -2.04 -14.61
C VAL A 103 9.85 -3.09 -15.40
N GLU A 104 10.37 -4.33 -15.48
CA GLU A 104 9.70 -5.42 -16.17
C GLU A 104 8.44 -5.85 -15.42
N GLY A 105 8.56 -6.08 -14.10
CA GLY A 105 7.43 -6.43 -13.23
C GLY A 105 6.40 -5.29 -13.08
N ALA A 106 6.81 -4.03 -13.23
CA ALA A 106 5.91 -2.88 -13.13
C ALA A 106 4.88 -2.79 -14.27
N GLN A 107 5.17 -3.36 -15.45
CA GLN A 107 4.36 -3.16 -16.65
C GLN A 107 2.95 -3.76 -16.51
N GLU A 108 2.87 -5.00 -16.01
CA GLU A 108 1.60 -5.74 -15.94
C GLU A 108 0.60 -5.11 -14.95
N PRO A 109 0.97 -4.81 -13.68
CA PRO A 109 0.04 -4.15 -12.76
C PRO A 109 -0.45 -2.80 -13.28
N LEU A 110 0.43 -1.99 -13.89
CA LEU A 110 0.01 -0.72 -14.48
C LEU A 110 -0.92 -0.92 -15.68
N ALA A 111 -0.74 -1.96 -16.48
CA ALA A 111 -1.63 -2.28 -17.58
C ALA A 111 -3.03 -2.69 -17.09
N ILE A 112 -3.09 -3.47 -16.01
CA ILE A 112 -4.37 -3.86 -15.37
C ILE A 112 -5.08 -2.62 -14.82
N ALA A 113 -4.37 -1.76 -14.08
CA ALA A 113 -4.95 -0.52 -13.55
C ALA A 113 -5.55 0.37 -14.67
N VAL A 114 -4.83 0.53 -15.79
CA VAL A 114 -5.32 1.26 -16.97
C VAL A 114 -6.52 0.57 -17.63
N ALA A 115 -6.55 -0.76 -17.69
CA ALA A 115 -7.68 -1.48 -18.26
C ALA A 115 -8.96 -1.31 -17.42
N MET A 116 -8.82 -1.21 -16.09
CA MET A 116 -9.92 -0.97 -15.16
C MET A 116 -10.41 0.48 -15.18
N ARG A 117 -9.49 1.44 -15.27
CA ARG A 117 -9.76 2.89 -15.28
C ARG A 117 -9.00 3.60 -16.40
N PRO A 118 -9.47 3.48 -17.67
CA PRO A 118 -8.78 4.06 -18.82
C PRO A 118 -8.84 5.59 -18.87
N ASP A 119 -9.81 6.19 -18.18
CA ASP A 119 -9.98 7.63 -18.03
C ASP A 119 -9.02 8.25 -16.99
N GLU A 120 -8.40 7.42 -16.14
CA GLU A 120 -7.49 7.90 -15.13
C GLU A 120 -6.10 8.24 -15.69
N ARG A 121 -5.90 9.52 -15.97
CA ARG A 121 -4.74 10.03 -16.72
C ARG A 121 -3.40 9.65 -16.09
N HIS A 122 -3.33 9.60 -14.76
CA HIS A 122 -2.10 9.27 -14.07
C HIS A 122 -1.73 7.79 -14.20
N TYR A 123 -2.70 6.88 -14.36
CA TYR A 123 -2.42 5.46 -14.64
C TYR A 123 -1.84 5.28 -16.03
N VAL A 124 -2.49 5.90 -17.02
CA VAL A 124 -2.04 5.87 -18.42
C VAL A 124 -0.63 6.44 -18.55
N SER A 125 -0.35 7.56 -17.87
CA SER A 125 0.97 8.19 -17.90
C SER A 125 2.05 7.29 -17.29
N ALA A 126 1.78 6.66 -16.14
CA ALA A 126 2.73 5.74 -15.51
C ALA A 126 3.05 4.54 -16.42
N LEU A 127 2.04 3.91 -17.01
CA LEU A 127 2.24 2.79 -17.93
C LEU A 127 3.06 3.19 -19.16
N LYS A 128 2.78 4.37 -19.72
CA LYS A 128 3.52 4.91 -20.86
C LYS A 128 4.99 5.11 -20.51
N SER A 129 5.30 5.66 -19.33
CA SER A 129 6.68 5.84 -18.87
C SER A 129 7.42 4.52 -18.71
N VAL A 130 6.80 3.53 -18.05
CA VAL A 130 7.39 2.19 -17.87
C VAL A 130 7.68 1.53 -19.22
N ARG A 131 6.72 1.54 -20.16
CA ARG A 131 6.91 0.99 -21.52
C ARG A 131 8.01 1.70 -22.30
N ALA A 132 8.12 3.03 -22.17
CA ALA A 132 9.19 3.79 -22.82
C ALA A 132 10.57 3.40 -22.27
N THR A 133 10.70 3.23 -20.95
CA THR A 133 11.93 2.75 -20.32
C THR A 133 12.31 1.34 -20.80
N LEU A 134 11.35 0.42 -20.89
CA LEU A 134 11.61 -0.94 -21.39
C LEU A 134 12.05 -0.95 -22.86
N ARG A 135 11.44 -0.14 -23.71
CA ARG A 135 11.88 0.00 -25.12
C ARG A 135 13.33 0.46 -25.19
N ALA A 136 13.68 1.53 -24.48
CA ALA A 136 15.04 2.05 -24.48
C ALA A 136 16.06 1.01 -23.98
N ARG A 137 15.69 0.17 -23.00
CA ARG A 137 16.55 -0.92 -22.49
C ARG A 137 16.80 -2.05 -23.48
N ARG A 138 15.89 -2.28 -24.42
CA ARG A 138 16.01 -3.32 -25.45
C ARG A 138 16.84 -2.88 -26.67
N GLU A 139 17.01 -1.57 -26.82
CA GLU A 139 17.72 -0.94 -27.94
C GLU A 139 19.19 -0.63 -27.59
N MET A 140 19.64 -0.93 -26.37
CA MET A 140 21.04 -0.84 -25.88
C MET A 140 21.73 -2.20 -25.95
#